data_AF-A0A974HDV1-F1
#
_entry.id   AF-A0A974HDV1-F1
#
_cell.length_a   1.000
_cell.length_b   1.000
_cell.length_c   1.000
_cell.angle_alpha   90.00
_cell.angle_beta   90.00
_cell.angle_gamma   90.00
#
_symmetry.space_group_name_H-M   'P 1'
#
loop_
_entity.id
_entity.type
_entity.pdbx_description
1 polymer ?
#
loop_
_entity_poly.entity_id
_entity_poly.type
_entity_poly.pdbx_seq_one_letter_code
_entity_poly.pdbx_strand_id
1 'polypeptide(L)'
;MTSVYTKPTDRNNLLRPTSYQPPGLFKGLPRSQLLWVRRIASTDYLYEEASAQMVDKFLSKGYNASSLEGHRQEVRSIPRQQLLKKSGFKSNKSLRTPFISSFDSNSLAYKKIILKYWGMLSTDPKHGQLFQNPSLFSYRRGRSGGECGS
;
A
#
# COMPACT_ATOMS: atom_id res chain seq x y z
N MET A 1 -15.58 -24.68 11.23
CA MET A 1 -16.05 -23.76 10.17
C MET A 1 -15.69 -22.34 10.61
N THR A 2 -14.81 -21.61 9.91
CA THR A 2 -14.46 -20.23 10.31
C THR A 2 -14.92 -19.26 9.22
N SER A 3 -15.91 -18.43 9.54
CA SER A 3 -16.38 -17.32 8.70
C SER A 3 -15.55 -16.06 8.97
N VAL A 4 -15.61 -15.12 8.03
CA VAL A 4 -14.96 -13.80 8.17
C VAL A 4 -15.81 -12.94 9.12
N TYR A 5 -15.54 -13.02 10.42
CA TYR A 5 -16.20 -12.16 11.40
C TYR A 5 -15.60 -10.75 11.37
N THR A 6 -16.43 -9.74 11.08
CA THR A 6 -16.05 -8.33 11.18
C THR A 6 -16.68 -7.76 12.45
N LYS A 7 -15.90 -7.10 13.31
CA LYS A 7 -16.47 -6.44 14.50
C LYS A 7 -17.43 -5.32 14.06
N PRO A 8 -18.59 -5.14 14.71
CA PRO A 8 -19.55 -4.08 14.34
C PRO A 8 -18.97 -2.66 14.47
N THR A 9 -17.98 -2.46 15.35
CA THR A 9 -17.30 -1.17 15.56
C THR A 9 -16.07 -0.99 14.67
N ASP A 10 -15.62 -2.03 13.96
CA ASP A 10 -14.46 -1.92 13.08
C ASP A 10 -14.87 -1.24 11.79
N ARG A 11 -14.75 0.10 11.81
CA ARG A 11 -14.76 0.92 10.60
C ARG A 11 -13.53 0.53 9.80
N ASN A 12 -13.60 -0.58 9.04
CA ASN A 12 -12.61 -1.00 8.06
C ASN A 12 -12.12 0.25 7.33
N ASN A 13 -10.98 0.80 7.78
CA ASN A 13 -10.62 2.19 7.48
C ASN A 13 -9.90 2.19 6.13
N LEU A 14 -10.65 1.78 5.11
CA LEU A 14 -10.20 1.74 3.73
C LEU A 14 -9.87 3.17 3.31
N LEU A 15 -8.61 3.34 2.96
CA LEU A 15 -8.05 4.62 2.54
C LEU A 15 -8.75 5.05 1.25
N ARG A 16 -9.11 6.33 1.13
CA ARG A 16 -9.65 6.84 -0.14
C ARG A 16 -8.51 7.03 -1.13
N PRO A 17 -8.68 6.69 -2.42
CA PRO A 17 -7.68 6.97 -3.46
C PRO A 17 -7.32 8.45 -3.59
N THR A 18 -8.23 9.34 -3.19
CA THR A 18 -8.06 10.80 -3.20
C THR A 18 -7.39 11.37 -1.95
N SER A 19 -7.08 10.53 -0.95
CA SER A 19 -6.33 11.01 0.21
C SER A 19 -4.88 11.32 -0.18
N TYR A 20 -4.27 12.32 0.47
CA TYR A 20 -2.86 12.70 0.29
C TYR A 20 -1.93 11.59 0.79
N GLN A 21 -1.90 10.48 0.07
CA GLN A 21 -1.12 9.30 0.39
C GLN A 21 -0.37 8.81 -0.84
N PRO A 22 0.79 8.16 -0.64
CA PRO A 22 1.58 7.62 -1.73
C PRO A 22 0.75 6.67 -2.62
N PRO A 23 0.81 6.79 -3.96
CA PRO A 23 0.04 5.95 -4.88
C PRO A 23 0.22 4.44 -4.68
N GLY A 24 1.43 4.00 -4.29
CA GLY A 24 1.69 2.60 -4.02
C GLY A 24 0.87 2.04 -2.87
N LEU A 25 0.53 2.86 -1.86
CA LEU A 25 -0.18 2.42 -0.68
C LEU A 25 -1.63 2.09 -0.99
N PHE A 26 -2.37 3.01 -1.61
CA PHE A 26 -3.77 2.76 -1.92
C PHE A 26 -3.96 1.78 -3.09
N LYS A 27 -3.06 1.75 -4.09
CA LYS A 27 -3.13 0.77 -5.20
C LYS A 27 -2.91 -0.67 -4.72
N GLY A 28 -2.01 -0.89 -3.77
CA GLY A 28 -1.75 -2.22 -3.22
C GLY A 28 -2.81 -2.70 -2.23
N LEU A 29 -3.56 -1.78 -1.61
CA LEU A 29 -4.49 -2.09 -0.52
C LEU A 29 -5.57 -3.11 -0.92
N PRO A 30 -6.30 -2.98 -2.06
CA PRO A 30 -7.32 -3.95 -2.43
C PRO A 30 -6.80 -5.37 -2.55
N ARG A 31 -5.67 -5.55 -3.25
CA ARG A 31 -5.03 -6.86 -3.41
C ARG A 31 -4.62 -7.46 -2.06
N SER A 32 -4.02 -6.67 -1.17
CA SER A 32 -3.64 -7.12 0.17
C SER A 32 -4.84 -7.58 1.01
N GLN A 33 -5.96 -6.84 0.95
CA GLN A 33 -7.17 -7.22 1.67
C GLN A 33 -7.82 -8.48 1.09
N LEU A 34 -7.88 -8.61 -0.24
CA LEU A 34 -8.38 -9.81 -0.90
C LEU A 34 -7.54 -11.04 -0.59
N LEU A 35 -6.20 -10.90 -0.55
CA LEU A 35 -5.29 -11.97 -0.11
C LEU A 35 -5.58 -12.42 1.33
N TRP A 36 -5.88 -11.46 2.21
CA TRP A 36 -6.27 -11.78 3.58
C TRP A 36 -7.60 -12.55 3.60
N VAL A 37 -8.62 -12.09 2.87
CA VAL A 37 -9.91 -12.80 2.71
C VAL A 37 -9.70 -14.23 2.19
N ARG A 38 -8.86 -14.42 1.17
CA ARG A 38 -8.53 -15.76 0.62
C ARG A 38 -7.86 -16.67 1.65
N ARG A 39 -7.02 -16.10 2.51
CA ARG A 39 -6.30 -16.87 3.55
C ARG A 39 -7.23 -17.36 4.65
N ILE A 40 -8.17 -16.50 5.10
CA ILE A 40 -9.09 -16.81 6.21
C ILE A 40 -10.30 -17.64 5.76
N ALA A 41 -10.77 -17.46 4.52
CA ALA A 41 -11.87 -18.23 3.97
C ALA A 41 -11.47 -19.71 3.90
N SER A 42 -12.27 -20.58 4.52
CA SER A 42 -11.99 -22.02 4.57
C SER A 42 -12.34 -22.73 3.25
N THR A 43 -13.28 -22.16 2.49
CA THR A 43 -13.77 -22.72 1.23
C THR A 43 -13.80 -21.63 0.15
N ASP A 44 -13.81 -22.06 -1.11
CA ASP A 44 -13.91 -21.14 -2.24
C ASP A 44 -15.26 -20.41 -2.27
N TYR A 45 -16.33 -21.08 -1.84
CA TYR A 45 -17.65 -20.45 -1.67
C TYR A 45 -17.61 -19.28 -0.67
N LEU A 46 -17.02 -19.48 0.51
CA LEU A 46 -16.87 -18.42 1.52
C LEU A 46 -15.97 -17.28 1.03
N TYR A 47 -14.97 -17.60 0.21
CA TYR A 47 -14.14 -16.58 -0.43
C TYR A 47 -14.96 -15.73 -1.40
N GLU A 48 -15.83 -16.33 -2.21
CA GLU A 48 -16.65 -15.58 -3.16
C GLU A 48 -17.60 -14.60 -2.47
N GLU A 49 -18.29 -15.05 -1.42
CA GLU A 49 -19.18 -14.19 -0.65
C GLU A 49 -18.41 -13.03 0.03
N ALA A 50 -17.32 -13.35 0.73
CA ALA A 50 -16.54 -12.35 1.46
C ALA A 50 -15.77 -11.39 0.53
N SER A 51 -15.30 -11.87 -0.62
CA SER A 51 -14.60 -11.03 -1.60
C SER A 51 -15.56 -10.08 -2.32
N ALA A 52 -16.79 -10.51 -2.63
CA ALA A 52 -17.82 -9.62 -3.18
C ALA A 52 -18.13 -8.46 -2.21
N GLN A 53 -18.39 -8.77 -0.93
CA GLN A 53 -18.61 -7.73 0.09
C GLN A 53 -17.39 -6.79 0.25
N MET A 54 -16.18 -7.31 0.11
CA MET A 54 -14.95 -6.50 0.15
C MET A 54 -14.86 -5.57 -1.06
N VAL A 55 -15.19 -6.05 -2.26
CA VAL A 55 -15.23 -5.25 -3.49
C VAL A 55 -16.24 -4.11 -3.35
N ASP A 56 -17.44 -4.37 -2.85
CA ASP A 56 -18.47 -3.34 -2.63
C ASP A 56 -17.98 -2.23 -1.68
N LYS A 57 -17.28 -2.61 -0.61
CA LYS A 57 -16.66 -1.64 0.30
C LYS A 57 -15.62 -0.77 -0.42
N PHE A 58 -14.78 -1.33 -1.28
CA PHE A 58 -13.81 -0.56 -2.06
C PHE A 58 -14.49 0.34 -3.11
N LEU A 59 -15.53 -0.15 -3.79
CA LEU A 59 -16.32 0.64 -4.73
C LEU A 59 -16.93 1.87 -4.05
N SER A 60 -17.53 1.70 -2.86
CA SER A 60 -18.09 2.81 -2.07
C SER A 60 -17.06 3.88 -1.68
N LYS A 61 -15.77 3.54 -1.71
CA LYS A 61 -14.64 4.44 -1.40
C LYS A 61 -14.05 5.11 -2.64
N GLY A 62 -14.56 4.81 -3.84
CA GLY A 62 -14.12 5.41 -5.10
C GLY A 62 -13.00 4.66 -5.81
N TYR A 63 -12.81 3.37 -5.51
CA TYR A 63 -11.87 2.53 -6.26
C TYR A 63 -12.47 2.10 -7.61
N ASN A 64 -11.61 1.88 -8.60
CA ASN A 64 -12.03 1.46 -9.95
C ASN A 64 -12.48 -0.01 -9.98
N ALA A 65 -13.68 -0.28 -10.48
CA ALA A 65 -14.28 -1.61 -10.53
C ALA A 65 -13.44 -2.64 -11.30
N SER A 66 -12.95 -2.29 -12.49
CA SER A 66 -12.15 -3.20 -13.32
C SER A 66 -10.86 -3.62 -12.63
N SER A 67 -10.20 -2.68 -11.94
CA SER A 67 -9.01 -3.00 -11.14
C SER A 67 -9.32 -3.92 -9.96
N LEU A 68 -10.45 -3.72 -9.27
CA LEU A 68 -10.85 -4.56 -8.15
C LEU A 68 -11.18 -5.98 -8.60
N GLU A 69 -11.92 -6.13 -9.68
CA GLU A 69 -12.27 -7.44 -10.23
C GLU A 69 -11.03 -8.18 -10.76
N GLY A 70 -10.11 -7.47 -11.41
CA GLY A 70 -8.82 -8.03 -11.79
C GLY A 70 -8.04 -8.58 -10.59
N HIS A 71 -7.98 -7.84 -9.48
CA HIS A 71 -7.37 -8.33 -8.24
C HIS A 71 -8.13 -9.51 -7.63
N ARG A 72 -9.46 -9.51 -7.67
CA ARG A 72 -10.28 -10.61 -7.14
C ARG A 72 -10.03 -11.91 -7.89
N GLN A 73 -9.95 -11.85 -9.21
CA GLN A 73 -9.66 -13.01 -10.07
C GLN A 73 -8.23 -13.50 -9.89
N GLU A 74 -7.26 -12.57 -9.86
CA GLU A 74 -5.85 -12.89 -9.58
C GLU A 74 -5.73 -13.64 -8.25
N VAL A 75 -6.32 -13.11 -7.18
CA VAL A 75 -6.25 -13.71 -5.84
C VAL A 75 -7.03 -15.03 -5.76
N ARG A 76 -8.15 -15.16 -6.48
CA ARG A 76 -8.91 -16.41 -6.55
C ARG A 76 -8.06 -17.57 -7.04
N SER A 77 -7.21 -17.31 -8.04
CA SER A 77 -6.31 -18.31 -8.62
C SER A 77 -5.25 -18.83 -7.65
N ILE A 78 -5.00 -18.13 -6.54
CA ILE A 78 -3.96 -18.50 -5.57
C ILE A 78 -4.53 -19.56 -4.61
N PRO A 79 -3.92 -20.75 -4.54
CA PRO A 79 -4.32 -21.76 -3.57
C PRO A 79 -4.09 -21.28 -2.15
N ARG A 80 -5.10 -21.44 -1.28
CA ARG A 80 -5.03 -21.05 0.13
C ARG A 80 -3.79 -21.60 0.84
N GLN A 81 -3.40 -22.83 0.54
CA GLN A 81 -2.20 -23.46 1.11
C GLN A 81 -0.92 -22.66 0.85
N GLN A 82 -0.81 -21.98 -0.30
CA GLN A 82 0.34 -21.14 -0.61
C GLN A 82 0.37 -19.89 0.28
N LEU A 83 -0.80 -19.31 0.62
CA LEU A 83 -0.92 -18.13 1.48
C LEU A 83 -0.69 -18.43 2.97
N LEU A 84 -0.77 -19.70 3.37
CA LEU A 84 -0.48 -20.15 4.73
C LEU A 84 1.01 -20.40 4.96
N LYS A 85 1.79 -20.61 3.90
CA LYS A 85 3.24 -20.78 4.00
C LYS A 85 3.84 -19.46 4.51
N LYS A 86 4.60 -19.53 5.61
CA LYS A 86 5.43 -18.40 6.04
C LYS A 86 6.48 -18.16 4.96
N SER A 87 6.37 -17.07 4.19
CA SER A 87 7.51 -16.65 3.38
C SER A 87 8.56 -16.13 4.34
N GLY A 88 9.78 -16.69 4.29
CA GLY A 88 10.90 -16.12 5.03
C GLY A 88 11.05 -14.66 4.64
N PHE A 89 11.00 -13.75 5.61
CA PHE A 89 11.23 -12.33 5.34
C PHE A 89 12.70 -12.20 4.91
N LYS A 90 12.94 -12.05 3.60
CA LYS A 90 14.30 -11.74 3.13
C LYS A 90 14.59 -10.31 3.56
N SER A 91 15.32 -10.17 4.67
CA SER A 91 15.92 -8.91 5.09
C SER A 91 16.96 -8.49 4.05
N ASN A 92 16.52 -7.90 2.95
CA ASN A 92 17.41 -7.10 2.12
C ASN A 92 17.71 -5.83 2.92
N LYS A 93 18.80 -5.86 3.69
CA LYS A 93 19.36 -4.66 4.30
C LYS A 93 19.82 -3.76 3.14
N SER A 94 18.93 -2.89 2.70
CA SER A 94 19.25 -1.85 1.73
C SER A 94 20.27 -0.92 2.37
N LEU A 95 21.47 -0.83 1.78
CA LEU A 95 22.49 0.17 2.15
C LEU A 95 22.08 1.61 1.76
N ARG A 96 20.86 1.82 1.23
CA ARG A 96 20.36 3.15 0.83
C ARG A 96 19.89 3.94 2.05
N THR A 97 20.39 5.16 2.17
CA THR A 97 19.93 6.14 3.17
C THR A 97 18.46 6.50 2.92
N PRO A 98 17.56 6.39 3.91
CA PRO A 98 16.17 6.77 3.72
C PRO A 98 16.02 8.30 3.71
N PHE A 99 15.33 8.82 2.71
CA PHE A 99 14.84 10.20 2.71
C PHE A 99 13.44 10.20 3.30
N ILE A 100 13.27 10.80 4.48
CA ILE A 100 12.00 10.75 5.23
C ILE A 100 11.33 12.12 5.19
N SER A 101 10.14 12.20 4.58
CA SER A 101 9.33 13.43 4.55
C SER A 101 7.85 13.12 4.80
N SER A 102 7.00 14.13 4.99
CA SER A 102 5.54 13.96 4.93
C SER A 102 5.07 13.93 3.47
N PHE A 103 4.05 13.13 3.15
CA PHE A 103 3.48 13.13 1.80
C PHE A 103 2.47 14.28 1.63
N ASP A 104 2.64 15.07 0.57
CA ASP A 104 1.80 16.17 0.12
C ASP A 104 1.64 16.14 -1.42
N SER A 105 0.90 17.09 -1.99
CA SER A 105 0.69 17.20 -3.44
C SER A 105 1.97 17.38 -4.25
N ASN A 106 2.99 18.02 -3.66
CA ASN A 106 4.26 18.34 -4.31
C ASN A 106 5.34 17.27 -4.11
N SER A 107 5.10 16.27 -3.26
CA SER A 107 6.07 15.25 -2.88
C SER A 107 6.60 14.46 -4.07
N LEU A 108 5.77 14.23 -5.09
CA LEU A 108 6.20 13.61 -6.33
C LEU A 108 7.10 14.54 -7.15
N ALA A 109 6.85 15.85 -7.15
CA ALA A 109 7.70 16.83 -7.81
C ALA A 109 9.06 16.94 -7.10
N TYR A 110 9.07 17.03 -5.76
CA TYR A 110 10.31 17.02 -4.97
C TYR A 110 11.14 15.77 -5.24
N LYS A 111 10.51 14.59 -5.23
CA LYS A 111 11.18 13.33 -5.56
C LYS A 111 11.81 13.37 -6.96
N LYS A 112 11.10 13.87 -7.97
CA LYS A 112 11.63 14.00 -9.34
C LYS A 112 12.84 14.93 -9.40
N ILE A 113 12.76 16.09 -8.75
CA ILE A 113 13.86 17.07 -8.71
C ILE A 113 15.08 16.47 -8.02
N ILE A 114 14.90 15.90 -6.83
CA ILE A 114 16.00 15.31 -6.05
C ILE A 114 16.68 14.17 -6.84
N LEU A 115 15.89 13.29 -7.49
CA LEU A 115 16.45 12.22 -8.32
C LEU A 115 17.15 12.75 -9.59
N LYS A 116 16.62 13.82 -10.20
CA LYS A 116 17.23 14.46 -11.38
C LYS A 116 18.62 15.02 -11.06
N TYR A 117 18.78 15.65 -9.91
CA TYR A 117 20.04 16.26 -9.47
C TYR A 117 20.88 15.35 -8.57
N TRP A 118 20.51 14.06 -8.43
CA TRP A 118 21.19 13.13 -7.53
C TRP A 118 22.67 12.94 -7.88
N GLY A 119 23.00 12.86 -9.17
CA GLY A 119 24.38 12.74 -9.64
C GLY A 119 25.25 13.92 -9.19
N MET A 120 24.70 15.14 -9.18
CA MET A 120 25.41 16.33 -8.70
C MET A 120 25.70 16.26 -7.20
N LEU A 121 24.79 15.69 -6.40
CA LEU A 121 25.03 15.48 -4.97
C LEU A 121 26.16 14.49 -4.71
N SER A 122 26.34 13.49 -5.58
CA SER A 122 27.42 12.51 -5.47
C SER A 122 28.81 13.08 -5.81
N THR A 123 28.87 14.22 -6.51
CA THR A 123 30.13 14.91 -6.84
C THR A 123 30.65 15.84 -5.74
N ASP A 124 29.89 16.02 -4.65
CA ASP A 124 30.33 16.89 -3.54
C ASP A 124 31.57 16.30 -2.83
N PRO A 125 32.67 17.06 -2.70
CA PRO A 125 33.91 16.54 -2.11
C PRO A 125 33.78 16.14 -0.63
N LYS A 126 32.82 16.71 0.11
CA LYS A 126 32.66 16.49 1.55
C LYS A 126 31.60 15.43 1.86
N HIS A 127 30.51 15.39 1.10
CA HIS A 127 29.32 14.60 1.39
C HIS A 127 28.93 13.63 0.26
N GLY A 128 29.65 13.62 -0.87
CA GLY A 128 29.32 12.80 -2.03
C GLY A 128 29.23 11.30 -1.73
N GLN A 129 30.00 10.82 -0.74
CA GLN A 129 29.93 9.44 -0.25
C GLN A 129 28.54 9.06 0.28
N LEU A 130 27.79 10.00 0.86
CA LEU A 130 26.43 9.78 1.36
C LEU A 130 25.40 9.59 0.22
N PHE A 131 25.73 10.04 -0.99
CA PHE A 131 24.84 10.07 -2.15
C PHE A 131 25.22 9.06 -3.24
N GLN A 132 26.09 8.09 -2.95
CA GLN A 132 26.48 7.04 -3.92
C GLN A 132 25.30 6.22 -4.44
N ASN A 133 24.27 6.01 -3.61
CA ASN A 133 23.06 5.32 -3.99
C ASN A 133 21.85 6.24 -3.84
N PRO A 134 20.88 6.24 -4.78
CA PRO A 134 19.64 6.99 -4.64
C PRO A 134 18.93 6.65 -3.33
N SER A 135 18.57 7.69 -2.57
CA SER A 135 17.88 7.51 -1.30
C SER A 135 16.56 6.77 -1.43
N LEU A 136 16.21 6.03 -0.39
CA LEU A 136 14.90 5.40 -0.27
C LEU A 136 13.88 6.45 0.21
N PHE A 137 13.05 6.94 -0.71
CA PHE A 137 11.98 7.88 -0.37
C PHE A 137 10.90 7.19 0.48
N SER A 138 10.79 7.65 1.72
CA SER A 138 9.86 7.15 2.71
C SER A 138 8.99 8.29 3.20
N TYR A 139 7.69 8.04 3.34
CA TYR A 139 6.74 9.07 3.73
C TYR A 139 6.13 8.78 5.09
N ARG A 140 6.20 9.75 6.00
CA ARG A 140 5.43 9.75 7.24
C ARG A 140 3.98 10.11 6.90
N ARG A 141 3.04 9.56 7.66
CA ARG A 141 1.65 10.00 7.61
C ARG A 141 1.61 11.47 8.03
N GLY A 142 1.16 12.37 7.14
CA GLY A 142 0.86 13.74 7.52
C GLY A 142 -0.23 13.76 8.59
N ARG A 143 -0.27 14.78 9.46
CA ARG A 143 -1.44 14.98 10.32
C ARG A 143 -2.65 15.10 9.39
N SER A 144 -3.59 14.17 9.51
CA SER A 144 -4.93 14.40 9.00
C SER A 144 -5.45 15.61 9.77
N GLY A 145 -5.46 16.78 9.13
CA GLY A 145 -6.14 17.95 9.65
C GLY A 145 -7.60 17.57 9.81
N GLY A 146 -7.99 17.18 11.02
CA GLY A 146 -9.34 17.42 11.47
C GLY A 146 -9.54 18.93 11.45
N GLU A 147 -10.66 19.34 10.85
CA GLU A 147 -11.32 20.61 11.15
C GLU A 147 -10.46 21.87 11.00
N CYS A 148 -10.46 22.45 9.79
CA CYS A 148 -10.49 23.91 9.69
C CYS A 148 -11.92 24.30 9.31
N GLY A 149 -12.72 24.54 10.35
CA GLY A 149 -13.87 25.44 10.24
C GLY A 149 -13.38 26.85 10.47
N SER A 150 -13.68 27.74 9.52
CA SER A 150 -14.13 29.14 9.68
C SER A 150 -14.32 29.69 8.27
#